data_AF-A0A1B7VH17-F1
#
_entry.id   AF-A0A1B7VH17-F1
#
_cell.length_a   1.000
_cell.length_b   1.000
_cell.length_c   1.000
_cell.angle_alpha   90.00
_cell.angle_beta   90.00
_cell.angle_gamma   90.00
#
_symmetry.space_group_name_H-M   'P 1'
#
loop_
_entity.id
_entity.type
_entity.pdbx_description
1 polymer ?
#
loop_
_entity_poly.entity_id
_entity_poly.type
_entity_poly.pdbx_seq_one_letter_code
_entity_poly.pdbx_strand_id
1 'polypeptide(L)' 'MNIDDIKEKLREWIAEKSQREANSIKDESNLIKEGIISSLDSLELIMFIESIGGKIGKIRAGVFENINTIYNTFFS' A
#
# COMPACT_ATOMS: atom_id res chain seq x y z
N MET A 1 0.97 9.02 -13.96
CA MET A 1 1.46 7.66 -13.68
C MET A 1 0.38 6.69 -14.12
N ASN A 2 0.74 5.59 -14.76
CA ASN A 2 -0.23 4.54 -15.08
C ASN A 2 -0.58 3.74 -13.80
N ILE A 3 -1.67 2.97 -13.83
CA ILE A 3 -2.10 2.10 -12.71
C ILE A 3 -0.99 1.15 -12.27
N ASP A 4 -0.31 0.53 -13.24
CA ASP A 4 0.73 -0.46 -12.98
C ASP A 4 1.93 0.17 -12.26
N ASP A 5 2.35 1.37 -12.68
CA ASP A 5 3.44 2.12 -12.04
C ASP A 5 3.14 2.41 -10.55
N ILE A 6 1.90 2.77 -10.22
CA ILE A 6 1.51 3.10 -8.84
C ILE A 6 1.50 1.84 -7.99
N LYS A 7 0.93 0.75 -8.51
CA LYS A 7 0.89 -0.54 -7.82
C LYS A 7 2.28 -1.11 -7.61
N GLU A 8 3.17 -0.96 -8.59
CA GLU A 8 4.58 -1.36 -8.47
C GLU A 8 5.27 -0.59 -7.35
N LYS A 9 5.15 0.74 -7.34
CA LYS A 9 5.70 1.58 -6.26
C LYS A 9 5.16 1.22 -4.87
N LEU A 10 3.86 0.96 -4.76
CA LEU A 10 3.26 0.49 -3.52
C LEU A 10 3.86 -0.86 -3.10
N ARG A 11 3.98 -1.80 -4.04
CA ARG A 11 4.53 -3.13 -3.79
C ARG A 11 5.98 -3.07 -3.35
N GLU A 12 6.81 -2.27 -4.03
CA GLU A 12 8.22 -2.06 -3.69
C GLU A 12 8.39 -1.48 -2.30
N TRP A 13 7.63 -0.42 -1.98
CA TRP A 13 7.69 0.20 -0.66
C TRP A 13 7.26 -0.77 0.45
N ILE A 14 6.17 -1.52 0.24
CA ILE A 14 5.70 -2.53 1.20
C ILE A 14 6.74 -3.65 1.36
N ALA A 15 7.35 -4.10 0.27
CA ALA A 15 8.37 -5.13 0.27
C ALA A 15 9.61 -4.71 1.09
N GLU A 16 10.10 -3.49 0.85
CA GLU A 16 11.20 -2.90 1.61
C GLU A 16 10.85 -2.81 3.11
N LYS A 17 9.67 -2.28 3.42
CA LYS A 17 9.23 -2.09 4.80
C LYS A 17 9.06 -3.42 5.56
N SER A 18 8.54 -4.43 4.86
CA SER A 18 8.29 -5.76 5.41
C SER A 18 9.49 -6.70 5.36
N GLN A 19 10.61 -6.27 4.76
CA GLN A 19 11.79 -7.11 4.50
C GLN A 19 11.43 -8.38 3.71
N ARG A 20 10.56 -8.24 2.71
CA ARG A 20 10.11 -9.32 1.81
C ARG A 20 10.50 -9.02 0.37
N GLU A 21 10.52 -10.06 -0.45
CA GLU A 21 10.67 -9.91 -1.90
C GLU A 21 9.40 -9.32 -2.51
N ALA A 22 9.51 -8.29 -3.35
CA ALA A 22 8.35 -7.63 -3.97
C ALA A 22 7.46 -8.63 -4.74
N ASN A 23 8.07 -9.59 -5.44
CA ASN A 23 7.37 -10.62 -6.20
C ASN A 23 6.57 -11.61 -5.33
N SER A 24 6.78 -11.61 -4.01
CA SER A 24 6.02 -12.43 -3.06
C SER A 24 4.71 -11.79 -2.59
N ILE A 25 4.52 -10.50 -2.85
CA ILE A 25 3.36 -9.71 -2.39
C ILE A 25 2.40 -9.53 -3.57
N LYS A 26 1.25 -10.19 -3.51
CA LYS A 26 0.21 -10.05 -4.54
C LYS A 26 -0.64 -8.81 -4.28
N ASP A 27 -1.31 -8.32 -5.32
CA ASP A 27 -2.15 -7.12 -5.20
C ASP A 27 -3.33 -7.30 -4.24
N GLU A 28 -3.76 -8.56 -4.06
CA GLU A 28 -4.84 -9.01 -3.19
C GLU A 28 -4.38 -9.55 -1.83
N SER A 29 -3.06 -9.66 -1.58
CA SER A 29 -2.51 -10.13 -0.30
C SER A 29 -3.00 -9.26 0.86
N ASN A 30 -3.44 -9.88 1.95
CA ASN A 30 -3.95 -9.16 3.10
C ASN A 30 -2.80 -8.65 3.97
N LEU A 31 -2.41 -7.39 3.76
CA LEU A 31 -1.18 -6.79 4.29
C LEU A 31 -1.11 -6.86 5.83
N ILE A 32 -2.25 -6.69 6.50
CA ILE A 32 -2.32 -6.68 7.97
C ILE A 32 -2.47 -8.10 8.52
N LYS A 33 -3.39 -8.92 8.00
CA LYS A 33 -3.63 -10.28 8.52
C LYS A 33 -2.44 -11.21 8.27
N GLU A 34 -1.71 -11.01 7.18
CA GLU A 34 -0.50 -11.80 6.86
C GLU A 34 0.77 -11.26 7.54
N GLY A 35 0.64 -10.21 8.37
CA GLY A 35 1.77 -9.58 9.06
C GLY A 35 2.82 -9.04 8.08
N ILE A 36 2.40 -8.55 6.92
CA ILE A 36 3.28 -7.89 5.95
C ILE A 36 3.59 -6.49 6.48
N ILE A 37 2.59 -5.76 6.94
CA ILE A 37 2.77 -4.45 7.57
C ILE A 37 2.05 -4.41 8.92
N SER A 38 2.61 -3.64 9.86
CA SER A 38 2.00 -3.33 11.14
C SER A 38 1.12 -2.08 11.07
N SER A 39 0.38 -1.81 12.15
CA SER A 39 -0.35 -0.56 12.31
C SER A 39 0.55 0.68 12.31
N LEU A 40 1.82 0.54 12.74
CA LEU A 40 2.79 1.64 12.71
C LEU A 40 3.24 1.92 11.28
N ASP A 41 3.54 0.87 10.52
CA ASP A 41 3.93 0.97 9.11
C ASP A 41 2.82 1.60 8.26
N SER A 42 1.56 1.40 8.65
CA SER A 42 0.41 2.04 7.99
C SER A 42 0.45 3.57 8.08
N LEU A 43 1.04 4.14 9.13
CA LEU A 43 1.22 5.60 9.24
C LEU A 43 2.29 6.11 8.26
N GLU A 44 3.36 5.35 8.08
CA GLU A 44 4.41 5.69 7.11
C GLU A 44 3.92 5.49 5.67
N LEU A 45 3.09 4.48 5.43
CA LEU A 45 2.45 4.23 4.15
C LEU A 45 1.59 5.42 3.71
N ILE A 46 0.92 6.11 4.63
CA ILE A 46 0.16 7.34 4.31
C ILE A 46 1.09 8.41 3.75
N MET A 47 2.24 8.64 4.39
CA MET A 47 3.23 9.63 3.92
C MET A 47 3.78 9.24 2.55
N PHE A 48 4.02 7.95 2.33
CA PHE A 48 4.46 7.45 1.03
C PHE A 48 3.41 7.66 -0.06
N ILE A 49 2.15 7.32 0.22
CA ILE A 49 1.01 7.50 -0.70
C ILE A 49 0.90 8.97 -1.12
N GLU A 50 0.97 9.90 -0.17
CA GLU A 50 0.96 11.34 -0.46
C GLU A 50 2.16 11.75 -1.33
N SER A 51 3.36 11.21 -1.04
CA SER A 51 4.59 11.53 -1.78
C SER A 51 4.54 11.11 -3.26
N ILE A 52 3.78 10.06 -3.61
CA ILE A 52 3.61 9.60 -4.99
C ILE A 52 2.33 10.14 -5.66
N GLY A 53 1.65 11.10 -5.02
CA GLY A 53 0.52 11.85 -5.59
C GLY A 53 -0.87 11.33 -5.21
N GLY A 54 -0.96 10.44 -4.22
CA GLY A 54 -2.22 9.94 -3.70
C GLY A 54 -2.95 11.01 -2.88
N LYS A 55 -4.28 11.03 -2.98
CA LYS A 55 -5.12 12.03 -2.28
C LYS A 55 -5.53 11.48 -0.92
N ILE A 56 -4.89 11.95 0.14
CA ILE A 56 -5.27 11.58 1.51
C ILE A 56 -6.61 12.23 1.87
N GLY A 57 -7.67 11.43 1.85
CA GLY A 57 -9.02 11.84 2.24
C GLY A 57 -9.43 11.26 3.60
N LYS A 58 -10.70 10.86 3.72
CA LYS A 58 -11.20 10.16 4.91
C LYS A 58 -10.68 8.72 4.91
N ILE A 59 -9.75 8.43 5.82
CA ILE A 59 -9.28 7.07 6.12
C ILE A 59 -10.44 6.30 6.81
N ARG A 60 -10.77 5.13 6.26
CA ARG A 60 -11.78 4.20 6.82
C ARG A 60 -11.10 2.90 7.24
N ALA A 61 -11.82 2.07 8.01
CA ALA A 61 -11.34 0.73 8.29
C ALA A 61 -11.11 -0.06 6.98
N GLY A 62 -10.01 -0.80 6.89
CA GLY A 62 -9.68 -1.64 5.74
C GLY A 62 -9.01 -0.95 4.56
N VAL A 63 -8.76 0.38 4.59
CA VAL A 63 -8.13 1.07 3.44
C VAL A 63 -6.70 0.60 3.14
N PHE A 64 -6.04 -0.05 4.09
CA PHE A 64 -4.70 -0.65 3.94
C PHE A 64 -4.76 -2.18 3.88
N GLU A 65 -5.90 -2.77 3.51
CA GLU A 65 -6.05 -4.23 3.47
C GLU A 65 -5.16 -4.87 2.40
N ASN A 66 -5.11 -4.30 1.20
CA ASN A 66 -4.31 -4.80 0.07
C ASN A 66 -4.02 -3.67 -0.93
N ILE A 67 -3.11 -3.91 -1.88
CA ILE A 67 -2.64 -2.91 -2.84
C ILE A 67 -3.79 -2.43 -3.75
N ASN A 68 -4.70 -3.31 -4.16
CA ASN A 68 -5.87 -2.92 -4.95
C ASN A 68 -6.76 -1.92 -4.19
N THR A 69 -7.03 -2.19 -2.91
CA THR A 69 -7.83 -1.31 -2.06
C THR A 69 -7.14 0.05 -1.87
N ILE A 70 -5.83 0.06 -1.65
CA ILE A 70 -5.04 1.29 -1.52
C ILE A 70 -5.13 2.12 -2.81
N TYR A 71 -4.86 1.50 -3.96
CA TYR A 71 -4.95 2.16 -5.26
C TYR A 71 -6.34 2.78 -5.48
N ASN A 72 -7.40 1.99 -5.33
CA ASN A 72 -8.78 2.44 -5.54
C ASN A 72 -9.20 3.54 -4.57
N THR A 73 -8.60 3.59 -3.37
CA THR A 73 -8.96 4.59 -2.35
C THR A 73 -8.25 5.92 -2.56
N PHE A 74 -6.98 5.92 -2.97
CA PHE A 74 -6.15 7.13 -2.96
C PHE A 74 -5.75 7.64 -4.35
N PHE A 75 -5.90 6.83 -5.40
CA PHE A 75 -5.41 7.15 -6.75
C PHE A 75 -6.45 7.03 -7.87
N SER A 76 -7.62 6.42 -7.60
CA SER A 76 -8.78 6.44 -8.50
C SER A 76 -9.63 7.69 -8.31
#